data_AF-A0A3N5VXF5-F1
#
_entry.id   AF-A0A3N5VXF5-F1
#
_cell.length_a   1.000
_cell.length_b   1.000
_cell.length_c   1.000
_cell.angle_alpha   90.00
_cell.angle_beta   90.00
_cell.angle_gamma   90.00
#
_symmetry.space_group_name_H-M   'P 1'
#
loop_
_entity.id
_entity.type
_entity.pdbx_description
1 polymer ?
#
loop_
_entity_poly.entity_id
_entity_poly.type
_entity_poly.pdbx_seq_one_letter_code
_entity_poly.pdbx_strand_id
1 'polypeptide(L)'
;MGRILEVSGTLSNIQVASYVYDFVSRFIRSQWREYNSGKNLNRRRQTDFALGIIEGFRSKLRSGNGSKDSSSALIRLKDPQLDQFFSYKYPRTVKIKGGRIRQDPRVLHDGKEVGRRLVISKGLESAVKSRKLQIDGG
;
A
#
# COMPACT_ATOMS: atom_id res chain seq x y z
N MET A 1 -4.47 -11.33 24.65
CA MET A 1 -5.32 -11.37 23.43
C MET A 1 -4.49 -10.97 22.22
N GLY A 2 -4.12 -11.92 21.37
CA GLY A 2 -3.33 -11.66 20.15
C GLY A 2 -4.19 -11.08 19.03
N ARG A 3 -3.61 -10.22 18.20
CA ARG A 3 -4.22 -9.71 16.95
C ARG A 3 -3.30 -10.08 15.80
N ILE A 4 -3.85 -10.68 14.75
CA ILE A 4 -3.11 -11.06 13.54
C ILE A 4 -3.62 -10.19 12.39
N LEU A 5 -2.69 -9.69 11.57
CA LEU A 5 -3.03 -9.01 10.33
C LEU A 5 -3.14 -10.06 9.22
N GLU A 6 -4.34 -10.23 8.68
CA GLU A 6 -4.61 -11.10 7.53
C GLU A 6 -4.93 -10.27 6.28
N VAL A 7 -4.44 -10.72 5.12
CA VAL A 7 -4.74 -10.15 3.80
C VAL A 7 -5.26 -11.26 2.91
N SER A 8 -6.49 -11.13 2.42
CA SER A 8 -7.19 -12.13 1.61
C SER A 8 -7.55 -11.57 0.24
N GLY A 9 -7.45 -12.40 -0.79
CA GLY A 9 -7.77 -12.05 -2.18
C GLY A 9 -7.38 -13.18 -3.13
N THR A 10 -7.53 -12.95 -4.43
CA THR A 10 -6.97 -13.84 -5.44
C THR A 10 -5.45 -13.88 -5.33
N LEU A 11 -4.82 -14.97 -5.81
CA LEU A 11 -3.36 -15.10 -5.80
C LEU A 11 -2.68 -13.89 -6.46
N SER A 12 -3.21 -13.42 -7.58
CA SER A 12 -2.70 -12.23 -8.28
C SER A 12 -2.78 -10.97 -7.41
N ASN A 13 -3.92 -10.74 -6.74
CA ASN A 13 -4.08 -9.56 -5.88
C ASN A 13 -3.16 -9.62 -4.66
N ILE A 14 -2.97 -10.81 -4.07
CA ILE A 14 -2.05 -11.00 -2.94
C ILE A 14 -0.60 -10.75 -3.37
N GLN A 15 -0.18 -11.24 -4.54
CA GLN A 15 1.16 -11.00 -5.08
C GLN A 15 1.43 -9.50 -5.29
N VAL A 16 0.48 -8.78 -5.87
CA VAL A 16 0.57 -7.33 -6.04
C VAL A 16 0.63 -6.62 -4.69
N ALA A 17 -0.23 -7.00 -3.74
CA ALA A 17 -0.26 -6.41 -2.41
C ALA A 17 1.07 -6.61 -1.66
N SER A 18 1.65 -7.82 -1.72
CA SER A 18 2.96 -8.14 -1.12
C SER A 18 4.07 -7.31 -1.73
N TYR A 19 4.12 -7.20 -3.07
CA TYR A 19 5.11 -6.35 -3.74
C TYR A 19 4.99 -4.88 -3.35
N VAL A 20 3.77 -4.33 -3.37
CA VAL A 20 3.51 -2.94 -2.99
C VAL A 20 3.90 -2.70 -1.54
N TYR A 21 3.57 -3.64 -0.63
CA TYR A 21 3.94 -3.56 0.77
C TYR A 21 5.47 -3.50 0.95
N ASP A 22 6.21 -4.40 0.30
CA ASP A 22 7.67 -4.46 0.42
C ASP A 22 8.32 -3.19 -0.13
N PHE A 23 7.85 -2.73 -1.30
CA PHE A 23 8.34 -1.52 -1.93
C PHE A 23 8.11 -0.30 -1.03
N VAL A 24 6.86 -0.07 -0.60
CA VAL A 24 6.50 1.08 0.25
C VAL A 24 7.22 1.03 1.58
N SER A 25 7.35 -0.15 2.20
CA SER A 25 8.08 -0.32 3.46
C SER A 25 9.57 0.02 3.33
N ARG A 26 10.22 -0.45 2.25
CA ARG A 26 11.63 -0.10 1.96
C ARG A 26 11.79 1.38 1.68
N PHE A 27 10.90 1.97 0.89
CA PHE A 27 10.89 3.39 0.58
C PHE A 27 10.77 4.25 1.84
N ILE A 28 9.79 3.97 2.72
CA ILE A 28 9.61 4.68 4.00
C ILE A 28 10.88 4.61 4.85
N ARG A 29 11.51 3.43 4.94
CA ARG A 29 12.76 3.27 5.70
C ARG A 29 13.91 4.09 5.11
N SER A 30 14.05 4.14 3.79
CA SER A 30 15.09 4.95 3.15
C SER A 30 14.87 6.44 3.40
N GLN A 31 13.66 6.92 3.10
CA GLN A 31 13.30 8.33 3.23
C GLN A 31 13.34 8.81 4.68
N TRP A 32 13.02 7.94 5.65
CA TRP A 32 13.18 8.28 7.06
C TRP A 32 14.65 8.49 7.44
N ARG A 33 15.57 7.63 6.97
CA ARG A 33 17.01 7.77 7.26
C ARG A 33 17.55 9.09 6.72
N GLU A 34 17.18 9.44 5.49
CA GLU A 34 17.55 10.72 4.87
C GLU A 34 16.94 11.89 5.63
N TYR A 35 15.63 11.84 5.90
CA TYR A 35 14.91 12.92 6.59
C TYR A 35 15.39 13.16 8.02
N ASN A 36 15.75 12.10 8.74
CA ASN A 36 16.16 12.16 10.14
C ASN A 36 17.68 12.35 10.32
N SER A 37 18.45 12.40 9.24
CA SER A 37 19.88 12.67 9.28
C SER A 37 20.12 14.04 9.94
N GLY A 38 20.86 14.06 11.04
CA GLY A 38 21.14 15.26 11.83
C GLY A 38 19.99 15.81 12.68
N LYS A 39 18.77 15.24 12.62
CA LYS A 39 17.62 15.73 13.40
C LYS A 39 17.36 14.96 14.70
N ASN A 40 17.91 13.74 14.83
CA ASN A 40 17.77 12.88 16.02
C ASN A 40 16.32 12.69 16.51
N LEU A 41 15.35 12.64 15.58
CA LEU A 41 13.94 12.42 15.89
C LEU A 41 13.69 10.96 16.30
N ASN A 42 12.70 10.77 17.18
CA ASN A 42 12.37 9.48 17.77
C ASN A 42 11.47 8.60 16.86
N ARG A 43 11.26 7.35 17.29
CA ARG A 43 10.41 6.36 16.61
C ARG A 43 8.96 6.82 16.40
N ARG A 44 8.41 7.66 17.29
CA ARG A 44 7.05 8.19 17.12
C ARG A 44 6.97 9.10 15.90
N ARG A 45 7.99 9.94 15.69
CA ARG A 45 8.10 10.78 14.49
C ARG A 45 8.31 9.97 13.22
N GLN A 46 8.98 8.83 13.30
CA GLN A 46 9.06 7.89 12.18
C GLN A 46 7.67 7.40 11.75
N THR A 47 6.80 7.08 12.72
CA THR A 47 5.41 6.69 12.43
C THR A 47 4.63 7.84 11.80
N ASP A 48 4.75 9.07 12.33
CA ASP A 48 4.09 10.24 11.78
C ASP A 48 4.53 10.49 10.32
N PHE A 49 5.83 10.39 10.04
CA PHE A 49 6.41 10.53 8.71
C PHE A 49 5.91 9.45 7.74
N ALA A 50 5.92 8.18 8.19
CA ALA A 50 5.43 7.04 7.42
C ALA A 50 3.94 7.18 7.05
N LEU A 51 3.11 7.62 8.00
CA LEU A 51 1.69 7.92 7.75
C LEU A 51 1.54 9.02 6.72
N GLY A 52 2.38 10.06 6.79
CA GLY A 52 2.43 11.13 5.80
C GLY A 52 2.69 10.57 4.40
N ILE A 53 3.73 9.75 4.23
CA ILE A 53 4.07 9.12 2.94
C ILE A 53 2.89 8.33 2.39
N ILE A 54 2.24 7.50 3.21
CA ILE A 54 1.09 6.68 2.79
C ILE A 54 -0.08 7.57 2.38
N GLU A 55 -0.38 8.64 3.13
CA GLU A 55 -1.45 9.58 2.79
C GLU A 55 -1.16 10.35 1.49
N GLY A 56 0.06 10.82 1.30
CA GLY A 56 0.50 11.51 0.08
C GLY A 56 0.39 10.61 -1.14
N PHE A 57 0.88 9.37 -1.03
CA PHE A 57 0.78 8.38 -2.09
C PHE A 57 -0.68 8.02 -2.42
N ARG A 58 -1.51 7.82 -1.39
CA ARG A 58 -2.96 7.57 -1.56
C ARG A 58 -3.65 8.73 -2.27
N SER A 59 -3.28 9.98 -1.95
CA SER A 59 -3.80 11.17 -2.63
C SER A 59 -3.44 11.16 -4.11
N LYS A 60 -2.17 10.89 -4.45
CA LYS A 60 -1.70 10.78 -5.84
C LYS A 60 -2.49 9.74 -6.64
N LEU A 61 -2.68 8.55 -6.09
CA LEU A 61 -3.44 7.47 -6.73
C LEU A 61 -4.91 7.84 -6.95
N ARG A 62 -5.50 8.67 -6.09
CA ARG A 62 -6.87 9.15 -6.27
C ARG A 62 -6.97 10.22 -7.35
N SER A 63 -6.03 11.18 -7.37
CA SER A 63 -6.00 12.27 -8.34
C SER A 63 -5.65 11.79 -9.76
N GLY A 64 -4.75 10.82 -9.90
CA GLY A 64 -4.34 10.27 -11.20
C GLY A 64 -5.42 9.47 -11.94
N ASN A 65 -6.53 9.13 -11.27
CA ASN A 65 -7.66 8.43 -11.89
C ASN A 65 -8.60 9.36 -12.69
N GLY A 66 -8.43 10.68 -12.62
CA GLY A 66 -9.34 11.64 -13.25
C GLY A 66 -8.85 12.27 -14.56
N SER A 67 -7.58 12.12 -14.94
CA SER A 67 -6.98 13.01 -15.96
C SER A 67 -5.84 12.40 -16.80
N LYS A 68 -5.93 11.15 -17.27
CA LYS A 68 -5.01 10.64 -18.31
C LYS A 68 -5.73 9.76 -19.33
N ASP A 69 -5.75 10.28 -20.56
CA ASP A 69 -5.89 9.65 -21.87
C ASP A 69 -6.72 8.37 -22.01
N SER A 70 -7.72 8.47 -22.88
CA SER A 70 -8.73 7.49 -23.28
C SER A 70 -8.20 6.14 -23.82
N SER A 71 -6.89 5.87 -23.76
CA SER A 71 -6.28 4.62 -24.26
C SER A 71 -5.91 3.62 -23.17
N SER A 72 -5.85 4.01 -21.88
CA SER A 72 -5.54 3.09 -20.78
C SER A 72 -6.10 3.55 -19.43
N ALA A 73 -7.42 3.75 -19.39
CA ALA A 73 -8.12 4.03 -18.15
C ALA A 73 -7.92 2.89 -17.14
N LEU A 74 -7.33 3.20 -15.99
CA LEU A 74 -7.13 2.28 -14.88
C LEU A 74 -8.49 2.00 -14.20
N ILE A 75 -9.25 1.05 -14.75
CA ILE A 75 -10.53 0.64 -14.17
C ILE A 75 -10.26 -0.05 -12.83
N ARG A 76 -10.84 0.49 -11.75
CA ARG A 76 -10.91 -0.20 -10.46
C ARG A 76 -11.87 -1.38 -10.60
N LEU A 77 -11.36 -2.53 -11.03
CA LEU A 77 -12.15 -3.75 -11.04
C LEU A 77 -12.29 -4.25 -9.60
N LYS A 78 -13.48 -4.08 -9.01
CA LYS A 78 -13.82 -4.73 -7.74
C LYS A 78 -14.02 -6.21 -8.04
N ASP A 79 -13.46 -7.08 -7.20
CA ASP A 79 -13.67 -8.53 -7.28
C ASP A 79 -14.98 -8.90 -6.56
N PRO A 80 -16.06 -9.28 -7.28
CA PRO A 80 -17.35 -9.60 -6.66
C PRO A 80 -17.31 -10.90 -5.85
N GLN A 81 -16.41 -11.84 -6.18
CA GLN A 81 -16.27 -13.10 -5.46
C GLN A 81 -15.62 -12.91 -4.09
N LEU A 82 -14.83 -11.84 -3.94
CA LEU A 82 -14.18 -11.50 -2.68
C LEU A 82 -15.20 -11.21 -1.56
N ASP A 83 -16.27 -10.48 -1.86
CA ASP A 83 -17.29 -10.14 -0.86
C ASP A 83 -18.01 -11.41 -0.37
N GLN A 84 -18.38 -12.32 -1.28
CA GLN A 84 -19.02 -13.61 -0.94
C GLN A 84 -18.09 -14.47 -0.08
N PHE A 85 -16.82 -14.57 -0.47
CA PHE A 85 -15.81 -15.29 0.30
C PHE A 85 -15.64 -14.72 1.72
N PHE A 86 -15.58 -13.40 1.87
CA PHE A 86 -15.46 -12.76 3.18
C PHE A 86 -16.68 -13.01 4.07
N SER A 87 -17.89 -12.91 3.52
CA SER A 87 -19.12 -13.20 4.26
C SER A 87 -19.20 -14.64 4.73
N TYR A 88 -18.72 -15.59 3.92
CA TYR A 88 -18.66 -17.01 4.27
C TYR A 88 -17.61 -17.30 5.35
N LYS A 89 -16.37 -16.81 5.18
CA LYS A 89 -15.25 -17.10 6.10
C LYS A 89 -15.35 -16.34 7.42
N TYR A 90 -15.91 -15.13 7.41
CA TYR A 90 -16.00 -14.24 8.59
C TYR A 90 -17.43 -13.71 8.78
N PRO A 91 -18.35 -14.55 9.28
CA PRO A 91 -19.76 -14.16 9.48
C PRO A 91 -19.93 -13.02 10.50
N ARG A 92 -18.93 -12.78 11.36
CA ARG A 92 -18.92 -11.69 12.33
C ARG A 92 -17.72 -10.78 12.09
N THR A 93 -17.97 -9.65 11.44
CA THR A 93 -16.95 -8.62 11.20
C THR A 93 -17.33 -7.33 11.91
N VAL A 94 -16.37 -6.70 12.59
CA VAL A 94 -16.54 -5.39 13.21
C VAL A 94 -15.56 -4.39 12.62
N LYS A 95 -16.02 -3.15 12.40
CA LYS A 95 -15.15 -2.05 11.97
C LYS A 95 -14.65 -1.32 13.21
N ILE A 96 -13.38 -1.50 13.54
CA ILE A 96 -12.74 -0.82 14.66
C ILE A 96 -12.08 0.45 14.14
N LYS A 97 -12.35 1.59 14.78
CA LYS A 97 -11.60 2.83 14.56
C LYS A 97 -10.57 2.97 15.68
N GLY A 98 -9.33 3.30 15.32
CA GLY A 98 -8.31 3.66 16.30
C GLY A 98 -8.63 5.01 16.95
N GLY A 99 -8.17 5.19 18.19
CA GLY A 99 -8.22 6.49 18.87
C GLY A 99 -7.33 7.54 18.18
N ARG A 100 -7.58 8.83 18.47
CA ARG A 100 -6.72 9.92 17.99
C ARG A 100 -5.33 9.79 18.60
N ILE A 101 -4.33 9.56 17.77
CA ILE A 101 -2.93 9.62 18.16
C ILE A 101 -2.45 11.06 17.98
N ARG A 102 -1.76 11.64 18.97
CA ARG A 102 -1.06 12.92 18.76
C ARG A 102 0.07 12.71 17.74
N GLN A 103 -0.03 13.40 16.62
CA GLN A 103 0.93 13.40 15.51
C GLN A 103 1.65 14.74 15.46
N ASP A 104 2.88 14.78 14.97
CA ASP A 104 3.52 16.04 14.55
C ASP A 104 2.95 16.50 13.21
N PRO A 105 2.28 17.67 13.12
CA PRO A 105 1.75 18.14 11.86
C PRO A 105 2.83 18.41 10.81
N ARG A 106 4.03 18.86 11.23
CA ARG A 106 5.12 19.19 10.31
C ARG A 106 5.75 17.93 9.72
N VAL A 107 6.11 16.97 10.57
CA VAL A 107 6.69 15.69 10.12
C VAL A 107 5.69 14.92 9.25
N LEU A 108 4.40 14.96 9.60
CA LEU A 108 3.34 14.37 8.79
C LEU A 108 3.25 15.04 7.41
N HIS A 109 3.29 16.37 7.36
CA HIS A 109 3.24 17.14 6.11
C HIS A 109 4.47 16.84 5.21
N ASP A 110 5.66 16.83 5.78
CA ASP A 110 6.89 16.49 5.05
C ASP A 110 6.80 15.09 4.44
N GLY A 111 6.30 14.12 5.22
CA GLY A 111 6.01 12.78 4.72
C GLY A 111 5.01 12.78 3.55
N LYS A 112 3.96 13.61 3.61
CA LYS A 112 2.96 13.72 2.52
C LYS A 112 3.60 14.19 1.22
N GLU A 113 4.45 15.20 1.27
CA GLU A 113 5.13 15.71 0.07
C GLU A 113 6.02 14.64 -0.56
N VAL A 114 6.77 13.89 0.25
CA VAL A 114 7.56 12.74 -0.21
C VAL A 114 6.66 11.66 -0.84
N GLY A 115 5.55 11.33 -0.18
CA GLY A 115 4.59 10.34 -0.65
C GLY A 115 3.94 10.66 -2.00
N ARG A 116 3.67 11.94 -2.29
CA ARG A 116 3.13 12.38 -3.60
C ARG A 116 4.12 12.13 -4.75
N ARG A 117 5.42 12.11 -4.46
CA ARG A 117 6.47 11.86 -5.46
C ARG A 117 6.70 10.38 -5.71
N LEU A 118 6.25 9.49 -4.81
CA LEU A 118 6.41 8.04 -4.95
C LEU A 118 5.81 7.51 -6.27
N VAL A 119 6.61 6.75 -7.01
CA VAL A 119 6.21 6.02 -8.23
C VAL A 119 6.56 4.55 -8.05
N ILE A 120 5.60 3.67 -8.32
CA ILE A 120 5.81 2.22 -8.31
C ILE A 120 6.14 1.79 -9.75
N SER A 121 7.30 1.18 -9.97
CA SER A 121 7.68 0.65 -11.29
C SER A 121 6.98 -0.68 -11.57
N LYS A 122 6.47 -0.85 -12.79
CA LYS A 122 5.70 -2.03 -13.23
C LYS A 122 6.61 -3.25 -13.51
N GLY A 123 7.29 -3.77 -12.51
CA GLY A 123 8.06 -5.02 -12.64
C GLY A 123 7.22 -6.31 -12.82
N LEU A 124 5.90 -6.19 -13.02
CA LEU A 124 4.96 -7.31 -12.89
C LEU A 124 4.76 -8.13 -14.17
N GLU A 125 5.03 -7.58 -15.36
CA GLU A 125 4.76 -8.32 -16.61
C GLU A 125 5.72 -9.51 -16.78
N SER A 126 6.99 -9.39 -16.40
CA SER A 126 7.93 -10.51 -16.50
C SER A 126 7.71 -11.59 -15.43
N ALA A 127 7.34 -11.21 -14.20
CA ALA A 127 7.21 -12.16 -13.08
C ALA A 127 5.91 -13.00 -13.12
N VAL A 128 4.86 -12.49 -13.75
CA VAL A 128 3.58 -13.23 -13.93
C VAL A 128 3.64 -14.17 -15.14
N LYS A 129 4.37 -13.80 -16.20
CA LYS A 129 4.55 -14.66 -17.39
C LYS A 129 5.40 -15.90 -17.08
N SER A 130 6.47 -15.77 -16.30
CA SER A 130 7.36 -16.90 -15.99
C SER A 130 6.72 -17.99 -15.14
N ARG A 131 5.68 -17.69 -14.36
CA ARG A 131 4.97 -18.70 -13.54
C ARG A 131 3.77 -19.36 -14.23
N LYS A 132 3.30 -18.81 -15.36
CA LYS A 132 2.26 -19.45 -16.19
C LYS A 132 2.82 -20.45 -17.21
N LEU A 133 4.15 -20.54 -17.36
CA LEU A 133 4.83 -21.42 -18.31
C LEU A 133 5.42 -22.70 -17.69
N GLN A 134 5.08 -23.04 -16.45
CA GLN A 134 5.58 -24.26 -15.78
C GLN A 134 4.47 -25.25 -15.36
N ILE A 135 3.31 -25.21 -16.02
CA ILE A 135 2.31 -26.26 -15.87
C ILE A 135 1.95 -26.77 -17.27
N ASP A 136 2.93 -27.37 -17.93
CA ASP A 136 2.69 -28.41 -18.92
C ASP A 136 3.95 -29.28 -19.03
N GLY A 137 3.84 -30.55 -18.64
CA GLY A 137 4.96 -31.49 -18.63
C GLY A 137 4.83 -32.54 -17.53
N GLY A 138 4.09 -33.62 -17.82
CA GLY A 138 4.02 -34.83 -17.02
C GLY A 138 2.67 -35.54 -17.16
#